data_AF-A0A523BM05-F1
#
_entry.id   AF-A0A523BM05-F1
#
_cell.length_a   1.000
_cell.length_b   1.000
_cell.length_c   1.000
_cell.angle_alpha   90.00
_cell.angle_beta   90.00
_cell.angle_gamma   90.00
#
_symmetry.space_group_name_H-M   'P 1'
#
loop_
_entity.id
_entity.type
_entity.pdbx_description
1 polymer ?
#
loop_
_entity_poly.entity_id
_entity_poly.type
_entity_poly.pdbx_seq_one_letter_code
_entity_poly.pdbx_strand_id
1 'polypeptide(L)'
;MDEIRAELGKIKGYAEELNIEISKEKIDRLSLRQILVDLRLSSERIWFFLSKLTKTYLEQLKPDSSLQNILLIYEVKQEIDHRFTSLISSVNSVIHQLDETSYYTDIDIRRSITELISSLNLSITLLTDALSLTLTGIAQIEELISNKFIGLSERWAVAICYLSAMEIIVNRKLQKEGIKMDGKDFADKYKALLRILENKGVKVSKLEKELPSAFWKLRNQVVHAGYNPTPEELDLITTWVKKIIKLAID
;
A
#
# COMPACT_ATOMS: atom_id res chain seq x y z
N MET A 1 -15.57 3.45 1.86
CA MET A 1 -14.15 3.81 2.12
C MET A 1 -14.01 5.28 2.46
N ASP A 2 -14.70 6.16 1.73
CA ASP A 2 -14.74 7.59 2.07
C ASP A 2 -15.33 7.85 3.45
N GLU A 3 -16.23 6.98 3.92
CA GLU A 3 -16.77 7.04 5.28
C GLU A 3 -15.68 6.79 6.34
N ILE A 4 -14.80 5.81 6.12
CA ILE A 4 -13.69 5.53 7.05
C ILE A 4 -12.71 6.70 7.09
N ARG A 5 -12.39 7.29 5.92
CA ARG A 5 -11.51 8.47 5.85
C ARG A 5 -12.12 9.69 6.54
N ALA A 6 -13.42 9.92 6.35
CA ALA A 6 -14.14 11.01 6.99
C ALA A 6 -14.12 10.84 8.52
N GLU A 7 -14.40 9.64 9.03
CA GLU A 7 -14.36 9.38 10.47
C GLU A 7 -12.92 9.44 11.04
N LEU A 8 -11.90 8.96 10.32
CA LEU A 8 -10.50 9.14 10.73
C LEU A 8 -10.10 10.62 10.80
N GLY A 9 -10.58 11.44 9.87
CA GLY A 9 -10.39 12.89 9.91
C GLY A 9 -10.99 13.52 11.16
N LYS A 10 -12.22 13.12 11.53
CA LYS A 10 -12.86 13.57 12.78
C LYS A 10 -12.07 13.16 14.02
N ILE A 11 -11.62 11.90 14.08
CA ILE A 11 -10.81 11.39 15.19
C ILE A 11 -9.53 12.22 15.38
N LYS A 12 -8.84 12.59 14.30
CA LYS A 12 -7.68 13.50 14.36
C LYS A 12 -8.07 14.86 14.94
N GLY A 13 -9.18 15.43 14.47
CA GLY A 13 -9.72 16.68 15.00
C GLY A 13 -10.01 16.59 16.51
N TYR A 14 -10.66 15.53 16.97
CA TYR A 14 -10.93 15.32 18.40
C TYR A 14 -9.63 15.19 19.22
N ALA A 15 -8.58 14.56 18.67
CA ALA A 15 -7.28 14.48 19.33
C ALA A 15 -6.65 15.87 19.55
N GLU A 16 -6.79 16.76 18.56
CA GLU A 16 -6.34 18.15 18.62
C GLU A 16 -7.18 18.94 19.64
N GLU A 17 -8.51 18.78 19.62
CA GLU A 17 -9.41 19.42 20.58
C GLU A 17 -9.13 18.97 22.03
N LEU A 18 -8.89 17.67 22.25
CA LEU A 18 -8.48 17.15 23.55
C LEU A 18 -7.17 17.82 24.02
N ASN A 19 -6.15 17.91 23.15
CA ASN A 19 -4.89 18.59 23.45
C ASN A 19 -5.12 20.06 23.86
N ILE A 20 -6.00 20.77 23.15
CA ILE A 20 -6.34 22.16 23.45
C ILE A 20 -7.00 22.24 24.83
N GLU A 21 -7.99 21.41 25.12
CA GLU A 21 -8.69 21.43 26.43
C GLU A 21 -7.76 21.11 27.59
N ILE A 22 -6.88 20.10 27.45
CA ILE A 22 -5.92 19.76 28.51
C ILE A 22 -4.73 20.71 28.59
N SER A 23 -4.67 21.75 27.77
CA SER A 23 -3.66 22.83 27.88
C SER A 23 -4.16 24.04 28.67
N LYS A 24 -5.48 24.16 28.86
CA LYS A 24 -6.10 25.27 29.62
C LYS A 24 -5.70 25.21 31.09
N GLU A 25 -5.69 26.36 31.77
CA GLU A 25 -5.37 26.42 33.21
C GLU A 25 -6.36 25.61 34.05
N LYS A 26 -7.67 25.76 33.78
CA LYS A 26 -8.75 24.96 34.37
C LYS A 26 -9.40 24.10 33.30
N ILE A 27 -9.63 22.83 33.61
CA ILE A 27 -10.27 21.89 32.70
C ILE A 27 -11.78 22.14 32.63
N ASP A 28 -12.31 22.26 31.42
CA ASP A 28 -13.74 22.15 31.18
C ASP A 28 -14.12 20.66 31.02
N ARG A 29 -14.56 20.05 32.12
CA ARG A 29 -14.94 18.63 32.15
C ARG A 29 -16.12 18.32 31.24
N LEU A 30 -17.04 19.26 31.04
CA LEU A 30 -18.21 19.05 30.18
C LEU A 30 -17.78 19.04 28.71
N SER A 31 -16.94 19.99 28.31
CA SER A 31 -16.33 20.04 26.97
C SER A 31 -15.55 18.76 26.68
N LEU A 32 -14.63 18.37 27.57
CA LEU A 32 -13.87 17.12 27.43
C LEU A 32 -14.75 15.89 27.29
N ARG A 33 -15.79 15.79 28.11
CA ARG A 33 -16.72 14.66 28.07
C ARG A 33 -17.43 14.58 26.72
N GLN A 34 -17.85 15.72 26.16
CA GLN A 34 -18.48 15.76 24.85
C GLN A 34 -17.51 15.27 23.76
N ILE A 35 -16.28 15.80 23.74
CA ILE A 35 -15.24 15.39 22.77
C ILE A 35 -14.96 13.88 22.87
N LEU A 36 -14.87 13.32 24.08
CA LEU A 36 -14.64 11.89 24.29
C LEU A 36 -15.82 11.02 23.81
N VAL A 37 -17.06 11.47 24.01
CA VAL A 37 -18.25 10.77 23.48
C VAL A 37 -18.22 10.76 21.96
N ASP A 38 -17.92 11.89 21.33
CA ASP A 38 -17.85 11.99 19.88
C ASP A 38 -16.68 11.16 19.30
N LEU A 39 -15.53 11.15 19.97
CA LEU A 39 -14.40 10.28 19.67
C LEU A 39 -14.79 8.79 19.74
N ARG A 40 -15.53 8.38 20.78
CA ARG A 40 -16.02 7.01 20.92
C ARG A 40 -16.92 6.63 19.75
N LEU A 41 -17.90 7.47 19.42
CA LEU A 41 -18.85 7.22 18.35
C LEU A 41 -18.17 7.12 16.98
N SER A 42 -17.20 8.00 16.68
CA SER A 42 -16.42 7.91 15.45
C SER A 42 -15.56 6.64 15.40
N SER A 43 -14.99 6.23 16.53
CA SER A 43 -14.21 4.99 16.62
C SER A 43 -15.07 3.75 16.37
N GLU A 44 -16.26 3.69 16.97
CA GLU A 44 -17.24 2.61 16.75
C GLU A 44 -17.70 2.55 15.29
N ARG A 45 -17.90 3.70 14.63
CA ARG A 45 -18.26 3.75 13.21
C ARG A 45 -17.16 3.20 12.31
N ILE A 46 -15.90 3.58 12.55
CA ILE A 46 -14.77 3.01 11.78
C ILE A 46 -14.73 1.49 11.96
N TRP A 47 -14.84 1.01 13.20
CA TRP A 47 -14.85 -0.42 13.48
C TRP A 47 -15.99 -1.14 12.76
N PHE A 48 -17.20 -0.57 12.76
CA PHE A 48 -18.35 -1.10 12.01
C PHE A 48 -18.08 -1.17 10.50
N PHE A 49 -17.55 -0.10 9.90
CA PHE A 49 -17.25 -0.06 8.47
C PHE A 49 -16.15 -1.06 8.09
N LEU A 50 -15.09 -1.17 8.89
CA LEU A 50 -14.02 -2.15 8.67
C LEU A 50 -14.54 -3.58 8.78
N SER A 51 -15.33 -3.87 9.80
CA SER A 51 -15.96 -5.20 9.97
C SER A 51 -16.83 -5.56 8.76
N LYS A 52 -17.59 -4.60 8.23
CA LYS A 52 -18.41 -4.79 7.02
C LYS A 52 -17.53 -5.04 5.79
N LEU A 53 -16.48 -4.24 5.57
CA LEU A 53 -15.56 -4.41 4.44
C LEU A 53 -14.88 -5.77 4.48
N THR A 54 -14.32 -6.17 5.61
CA THR A 54 -13.64 -7.46 5.75
C THR A 54 -14.59 -8.62 5.52
N LYS A 55 -15.83 -8.54 6.02
CA LYS A 55 -16.85 -9.56 5.75
C LYS A 55 -17.16 -9.68 4.25
N THR A 56 -17.44 -8.56 3.58
CA THR A 56 -17.72 -8.55 2.13
C THR A 56 -16.54 -9.08 1.33
N TYR A 57 -15.32 -8.73 1.70
CA TYR A 57 -14.11 -9.23 1.05
C TYR A 57 -13.96 -10.75 1.22
N LEU A 58 -14.10 -11.26 2.45
CA LEU A 58 -14.03 -12.70 2.73
C LEU A 58 -15.10 -13.50 1.99
N GLU A 59 -16.30 -12.96 1.84
CA GLU A 59 -17.40 -13.59 1.07
C GLU A 59 -17.14 -13.64 -0.44
N GLN A 60 -16.31 -12.73 -0.97
CA GLN A 60 -15.97 -12.65 -2.39
C GLN A 60 -14.73 -13.46 -2.78
N LEU A 61 -13.97 -13.94 -1.80
CA LEU A 61 -12.78 -14.76 -2.04
C LEU A 61 -13.16 -16.11 -2.65
N LYS A 62 -12.54 -16.43 -3.79
CA LYS A 62 -12.69 -17.74 -4.43
C LYS A 62 -11.82 -18.79 -3.72
N PRO A 63 -12.14 -20.09 -3.85
CA PRO A 63 -11.34 -21.17 -3.25
C PRO A 63 -9.85 -21.17 -3.65
N ASP A 64 -9.51 -20.62 -4.82
CA ASP A 64 -8.13 -20.55 -5.33
C ASP A 64 -7.35 -19.30 -4.90
N SER A 65 -7.90 -18.48 -3.99
CA SER A 65 -7.18 -17.33 -3.44
C SER A 65 -5.98 -17.81 -2.61
N SER A 66 -4.83 -17.13 -2.70
CA SER A 66 -3.65 -17.55 -1.94
C SER A 66 -3.96 -17.56 -0.43
N LEU A 67 -3.72 -18.69 0.24
CA LEU A 67 -3.92 -18.82 1.70
C LEU A 67 -3.17 -17.73 2.48
N GLN A 68 -2.06 -17.23 1.92
CA GLN A 68 -1.27 -16.13 2.48
C GLN A 68 -2.05 -14.82 2.52
N ASN A 69 -2.83 -14.48 1.48
CA ASN A 69 -3.64 -13.26 1.47
C ASN A 69 -4.79 -13.37 2.48
N ILE A 70 -5.39 -14.56 2.63
CA ILE A 70 -6.44 -14.81 3.64
C ILE A 70 -5.87 -14.63 5.05
N LEU A 71 -4.72 -15.24 5.34
CA LEU A 71 -4.06 -15.13 6.64
C LEU A 71 -3.69 -13.69 6.98
N LEU A 72 -3.10 -12.95 6.03
CA LEU A 72 -2.75 -11.54 6.22
C LEU A 72 -3.98 -10.69 6.58
N ILE A 73 -5.10 -10.90 5.91
CA ILE A 73 -6.34 -10.16 6.18
C ILE A 73 -6.90 -10.50 7.57
N TYR A 74 -6.83 -11.76 7.96
CA TYR A 74 -7.24 -12.18 9.30
C TYR A 74 -6.35 -11.58 10.40
N GLU A 75 -5.04 -11.56 10.21
CA GLU A 75 -4.09 -10.95 11.14
C GLU A 75 -4.33 -9.44 11.27
N VAL A 76 -4.46 -8.74 10.14
CA VAL A 76 -4.77 -7.30 10.12
C VAL A 76 -6.10 -7.01 10.79
N LYS A 77 -7.13 -7.84 10.56
CA LYS A 77 -8.44 -7.71 11.23
C LYS A 77 -8.32 -7.87 12.75
N GLN A 78 -7.61 -8.89 13.23
CA GLN A 78 -7.46 -9.13 14.66
C GLN A 78 -6.74 -7.97 15.36
N GLU A 79 -5.67 -7.45 14.75
CA GLU A 79 -4.94 -6.31 15.30
C GLU A 79 -5.84 -5.06 15.35
N ILE A 80 -6.59 -4.78 14.27
CA ILE A 80 -7.57 -3.67 14.24
C ILE A 80 -8.63 -3.83 15.34
N ASP A 81 -9.24 -5.02 15.47
CA ASP A 81 -10.27 -5.30 16.48
C ASP A 81 -9.73 -5.08 17.91
N HIS A 82 -8.53 -5.59 18.18
CA HIS A 82 -7.87 -5.44 19.48
C HIS A 82 -7.62 -3.95 19.80
N ARG A 83 -7.10 -3.19 18.84
CA ARG A 83 -6.79 -1.76 19.01
C ARG A 83 -8.05 -0.94 19.26
N PHE A 84 -9.12 -1.15 18.50
CA PHE A 84 -10.37 -0.42 18.70
C PHE A 84 -11.03 -0.75 20.03
N THR A 85 -11.01 -2.02 20.44
CA THR A 85 -11.53 -2.43 21.75
C THR A 85 -10.75 -1.77 22.88
N SER A 86 -9.42 -1.73 22.78
CA SER A 86 -8.54 -1.05 23.73
C SER A 86 -8.82 0.45 23.76
N LEU A 87 -8.92 1.10 22.60
CA LEU A 87 -9.20 2.53 22.49
C LEU A 87 -10.55 2.91 23.13
N ILE A 88 -11.62 2.18 22.80
CA ILE A 88 -12.95 2.41 23.37
C ILE A 88 -12.92 2.24 24.90
N SER A 89 -12.19 1.24 25.39
CA SER A 89 -12.03 1.02 26.84
C SER A 89 -11.28 2.18 27.50
N SER A 90 -10.22 2.69 26.88
CA SER A 90 -9.49 3.87 27.37
C SER A 90 -10.38 5.12 27.38
N VAL A 91 -11.16 5.35 26.32
CA VAL A 91 -12.10 6.49 26.26
C VAL A 91 -13.14 6.39 27.38
N ASN A 92 -13.76 5.22 27.59
CA ASN A 92 -14.74 5.02 28.65
C ASN A 92 -14.12 5.20 30.04
N SER A 93 -12.87 4.78 30.25
CA SER A 93 -12.13 5.00 31.49
C SER A 93 -11.95 6.50 31.79
N VAL A 94 -11.53 7.29 30.79
CA VAL A 94 -11.38 8.74 30.95
C VAL A 94 -12.73 9.42 31.22
N ILE A 95 -13.80 9.01 30.53
CA ILE A 95 -15.16 9.52 30.80
C ILE A 95 -15.54 9.24 32.27
N HIS A 96 -15.29 8.04 32.77
CA HIS A 96 -15.56 7.72 34.18
C HIS A 96 -14.76 8.60 35.15
N GLN A 97 -13.48 8.87 34.87
CA GLN A 97 -12.67 9.79 35.68
C GLN A 97 -13.21 11.23 35.68
N LEU A 98 -13.77 11.69 34.56
CA LEU A 98 -14.39 13.01 34.47
C LEU A 98 -15.64 13.09 35.37
N ASP A 99 -16.45 12.03 35.39
CA ASP A 99 -17.69 11.94 36.15
C ASP A 99 -17.42 11.81 37.69
N GLU A 100 -16.37 11.08 38.09
CA GLU A 100 -15.98 10.84 39.50
C GLU A 100 -15.11 11.97 40.08
N THR A 101 -15.69 13.18 40.14
CA THR A 101 -14.99 14.41 40.57
C THR A 101 -14.37 14.37 41.97
N SER A 102 -14.86 13.51 42.86
CA SER A 102 -14.33 13.36 44.23
C SER A 102 -13.01 12.59 44.30
N TYR A 103 -12.67 11.82 43.26
CA TYR A 103 -11.53 10.91 43.26
C TYR A 103 -10.41 11.31 42.30
N TYR A 104 -10.74 12.04 41.23
CA TYR A 104 -9.78 12.38 40.17
C TYR A 104 -9.56 13.89 40.07
N THR A 105 -8.29 14.28 40.21
CA THR A 105 -7.87 15.67 40.05
C THR A 105 -7.70 16.02 38.57
N ASP A 106 -7.60 17.32 38.26
CA ASP A 106 -7.29 17.78 36.90
C ASP A 106 -5.93 17.26 36.41
N ILE A 107 -4.97 17.00 37.30
CA ILE A 107 -3.68 16.40 36.95
C ILE A 107 -3.86 14.95 36.48
N ASP A 108 -4.69 14.18 37.17
CA ASP A 108 -5.00 12.79 36.79
C ASP A 108 -5.65 12.73 35.41
N ILE A 109 -6.62 13.60 35.17
CA ILE A 109 -7.33 13.70 33.89
C ILE A 109 -6.38 14.06 32.75
N ARG A 110 -5.48 15.04 32.94
CA ARG A 110 -4.49 15.42 31.91
C ARG A 110 -3.59 14.25 31.55
N ARG A 111 -3.12 13.50 32.55
CA ARG A 111 -2.29 12.31 32.32
C ARG A 111 -3.05 11.27 31.49
N SER A 112 -4.25 10.90 31.90
CA SER A 112 -5.03 9.87 31.19
C SER A 112 -5.44 10.30 29.78
N ILE A 113 -5.73 11.59 29.55
CA ILE A 113 -5.98 12.10 28.19
C ILE A 113 -4.69 12.10 27.36
N THR A 114 -3.54 12.45 27.93
CA THR A 114 -2.26 12.41 27.20
C THR A 114 -1.91 10.97 26.76
N GLU A 115 -2.14 9.99 27.62
CA GLU A 115 -1.98 8.57 27.31
C GLU A 115 -2.98 8.12 26.24
N LEU A 116 -4.24 8.55 26.33
CA LEU A 116 -5.27 8.29 25.33
C LEU A 116 -4.89 8.86 23.96
N ILE A 117 -4.44 10.11 23.88
CA ILE A 117 -4.01 10.76 22.64
C ILE A 117 -2.83 10.00 22.01
N SER A 118 -1.88 9.55 22.84
CA SER A 118 -0.74 8.76 22.35
C SER A 118 -1.19 7.43 21.75
N SER A 119 -2.08 6.70 22.44
CA SER A 119 -2.67 5.46 21.94
C SER A 119 -3.50 5.66 20.67
N LEU A 120 -4.24 6.78 20.61
CA LEU A 120 -5.04 7.17 19.47
C LEU A 120 -4.18 7.44 18.24
N ASN A 121 -3.09 8.20 18.38
CA ASN A 121 -2.17 8.50 17.28
C ASN A 121 -1.51 7.23 16.71
N LEU A 122 -1.12 6.30 17.58
CA LEU A 122 -0.62 4.99 17.14
C LEU A 122 -1.68 4.22 16.35
N SER A 123 -2.92 4.21 16.84
CA SER A 123 -4.04 3.52 16.18
C SER A 123 -4.38 4.14 14.83
N ILE A 124 -4.40 5.47 14.73
CA ILE A 124 -4.60 6.21 13.48
C ILE A 124 -3.49 5.89 12.48
N THR A 125 -2.23 5.84 12.93
CA THR A 125 -1.09 5.53 12.05
C THR A 125 -1.22 4.13 11.49
N LEU A 126 -1.43 3.12 12.34
CA LEU A 126 -1.65 1.74 11.93
C LEU A 126 -2.83 1.60 10.97
N LEU A 127 -3.95 2.29 11.24
CA LEU A 127 -5.11 2.27 10.35
C LEU A 127 -4.82 2.95 9.03
N THR A 128 -4.11 4.08 9.05
CA THR A 128 -3.72 4.78 7.82
C THR A 128 -2.80 3.89 6.99
N ASP A 129 -1.86 3.19 7.61
CA ASP A 129 -0.95 2.27 6.96
C ASP A 129 -1.69 1.03 6.43
N ALA A 130 -2.57 0.41 7.21
CA ALA A 130 -3.38 -0.73 6.79
C ALA A 130 -4.35 -0.36 5.64
N LEU A 131 -4.98 0.81 5.73
CA LEU A 131 -5.76 1.37 4.64
C LEU A 131 -4.89 1.66 3.43
N SER A 132 -3.66 2.15 3.62
CA SER A 132 -2.71 2.40 2.53
C SER A 132 -2.18 1.11 1.90
N LEU A 133 -2.04 0.03 2.67
CA LEU A 133 -1.68 -1.31 2.19
C LEU A 133 -2.82 -1.92 1.34
N THR A 134 -4.07 -1.77 1.81
CA THR A 134 -5.28 -2.13 1.05
C THR A 134 -5.60 -1.16 -0.10
N LEU A 135 -4.96 0.03 -0.15
CA LEU A 135 -5.07 1.06 -1.19
C LEU A 135 -3.78 1.24 -2.00
N THR A 136 -2.85 0.29 -1.97
CA THR A 136 -1.70 0.38 -2.88
C THR A 136 -2.21 0.35 -4.32
N GLY A 137 -1.49 1.00 -5.23
CA GLY A 137 -1.72 0.77 -6.67
C GLY A 137 -1.69 -0.74 -7.00
N ILE A 138 -1.03 -1.56 -6.18
CA ILE A 138 -1.02 -3.02 -6.27
C ILE A 138 -2.41 -3.61 -6.00
N ALA A 139 -3.13 -3.18 -4.96
CA ALA A 139 -4.49 -3.65 -4.69
C ALA A 139 -5.47 -3.26 -5.81
N GLN A 140 -5.33 -2.06 -6.39
CA GLN A 140 -6.11 -1.65 -7.57
C GLN A 140 -5.77 -2.49 -8.80
N ILE A 141 -4.50 -2.87 -8.98
CA ILE A 141 -4.07 -3.79 -10.03
C ILE A 141 -4.63 -5.20 -9.78
N GLU A 142 -4.65 -5.67 -8.53
CA GLU A 142 -5.22 -6.97 -8.14
C GLU A 142 -6.72 -7.04 -8.43
N GLU A 143 -7.47 -5.97 -8.13
CA GLU A 143 -8.88 -5.83 -8.50
C GLU A 143 -9.06 -5.86 -10.04
N LEU A 144 -8.24 -5.08 -10.76
CA LEU A 144 -8.27 -5.02 -12.23
C LEU A 144 -8.03 -6.39 -12.87
N ILE A 145 -7.01 -7.13 -12.43
CA ILE A 145 -6.67 -8.44 -13.01
C ILE A 145 -7.62 -9.55 -12.53
N SER A 146 -8.23 -9.41 -11.35
CA SER A 146 -9.27 -10.34 -10.88
C SER A 146 -10.58 -10.24 -11.67
N ASN A 147 -10.74 -9.19 -12.48
CA ASN A 147 -11.87 -9.02 -13.36
C ASN A 147 -11.89 -10.08 -14.47
N LYS A 148 -12.85 -11.00 -14.41
CA LYS A 148 -13.03 -12.10 -15.39
C LYS A 148 -13.21 -11.62 -16.83
N PHE A 149 -13.73 -10.41 -17.04
CA PHE A 149 -13.88 -9.86 -18.38
C PHE A 149 -12.53 -9.58 -19.04
N ILE A 150 -11.56 -9.14 -18.24
CA ILE A 150 -10.22 -8.78 -18.70
C ILE A 150 -9.34 -10.03 -18.85
N GLY A 151 -9.53 -11.04 -17.99
CA GLY A 151 -8.88 -12.36 -18.14
C GLY A 151 -7.36 -12.33 -17.94
N LEU A 152 -6.83 -11.32 -17.27
CA LEU A 152 -5.42 -11.18 -16.94
C LEU A 152 -5.10 -11.82 -15.60
N SER A 153 -3.82 -12.07 -15.34
CA SER A 153 -3.35 -12.72 -14.11
C SER A 153 -2.27 -11.90 -13.43
N GLU A 154 -1.93 -12.26 -12.19
CA GLU A 154 -0.79 -11.70 -11.48
C GLU A 154 0.51 -11.82 -12.30
N ARG A 155 0.71 -12.95 -13.00
CA ARG A 155 1.87 -13.14 -13.88
C ARG A 155 1.95 -12.09 -14.98
N TRP A 156 0.80 -11.68 -15.54
CA TRP A 156 0.75 -10.59 -16.50
C TRP A 156 1.14 -9.25 -15.86
N ALA A 157 0.59 -8.94 -14.67
CA ALA A 157 0.89 -7.70 -13.96
C ALA A 157 2.38 -7.58 -13.60
N VAL A 158 3.01 -8.68 -13.18
CA VAL A 158 4.44 -8.72 -12.92
C VAL A 158 5.24 -8.57 -14.23
N ALA A 159 4.88 -9.32 -15.27
CA ALA A 159 5.58 -9.27 -16.55
C ALA A 159 5.56 -7.87 -17.17
N ILE A 160 4.41 -7.20 -17.19
CA ILE A 160 4.31 -5.85 -17.76
C ILE A 160 5.15 -4.83 -17.00
N CYS A 161 5.24 -4.94 -15.67
CA CYS A 161 6.11 -4.09 -14.86
C CYS A 161 7.59 -4.27 -15.23
N TYR A 162 8.07 -5.52 -15.31
CA TYR A 162 9.47 -5.80 -15.65
C TYR A 162 9.81 -5.40 -17.09
N LEU A 163 8.95 -5.72 -18.05
CA LEU A 163 9.17 -5.35 -19.46
C LEU A 163 9.19 -3.83 -19.66
N SER A 164 8.29 -3.11 -18.98
CA SER A 164 8.25 -1.65 -19.00
C SER A 164 9.50 -1.05 -18.35
N ALA A 165 9.92 -1.59 -17.20
CA ALA A 165 11.14 -1.14 -16.51
C ALA A 165 12.38 -1.32 -17.40
N MET A 166 12.49 -2.45 -18.09
CA MET A 166 13.59 -2.70 -19.04
C MET A 166 13.60 -1.67 -20.17
N GLU A 167 12.45 -1.37 -20.77
CA GLU A 167 12.36 -0.35 -21.82
C GLU A 167 12.78 1.04 -21.33
N ILE A 168 12.32 1.44 -20.15
CA ILE A 168 12.71 2.71 -19.52
C ILE A 168 14.23 2.76 -19.31
N ILE A 169 14.83 1.68 -18.82
CA ILE A 169 16.27 1.61 -18.53
C ILE A 169 17.10 1.67 -19.81
N VAL A 170 16.72 0.90 -20.84
CA VAL A 170 17.36 0.93 -22.16
C VAL A 170 17.31 2.36 -22.73
N ASN A 171 16.13 2.99 -22.73
CA ASN A 171 15.95 4.35 -23.21
C ASN A 171 16.82 5.36 -22.45
N ARG A 172 16.81 5.30 -21.11
CA ARG A 172 17.61 6.19 -20.25
C ARG A 172 19.11 6.03 -20.49
N LYS A 173 19.59 4.79 -20.64
CA LYS A 173 21.02 4.53 -20.91
C LYS A 173 21.43 5.08 -22.27
N LEU A 174 20.64 4.85 -23.32
CA LEU A 174 20.91 5.40 -24.66
C LEU A 174 20.95 6.93 -24.65
N GLN A 175 20.00 7.55 -23.96
CA GLN A 175 19.96 9.00 -23.79
C GLN A 175 21.21 9.53 -23.06
N LYS A 176 21.65 8.85 -22.00
CA LYS A 176 22.86 9.21 -21.24
C LYS A 176 24.13 9.13 -22.09
N GLU A 177 24.20 8.19 -23.03
CA GLU A 177 25.30 8.05 -23.99
C GLU A 177 25.15 8.95 -25.22
N GLY A 178 24.16 9.86 -25.24
CA GLY A 178 23.92 10.80 -26.35
C GLY A 178 23.37 10.15 -27.62
N ILE A 179 22.87 8.91 -27.55
CA ILE A 179 22.34 8.19 -28.71
C ILE A 179 20.85 8.52 -28.88
N LYS A 180 20.52 9.21 -29.97
CA LYS A 180 19.12 9.46 -30.37
C LYS A 180 18.54 8.24 -31.07
N MET A 181 17.39 7.76 -30.58
CA MET A 181 16.69 6.58 -31.10
C MET A 181 15.22 6.88 -31.41
N ASP A 182 14.94 8.09 -31.90
CA ASP A 182 13.59 8.53 -32.24
C ASP A 182 13.02 7.67 -33.38
N GLY A 183 11.77 7.20 -33.21
CA GLY A 183 11.09 6.34 -34.18
C GLY A 183 11.61 4.91 -34.29
N LYS A 184 12.57 4.50 -33.44
CA LYS A 184 13.08 3.12 -33.40
C LYS A 184 12.28 2.24 -32.46
N ASP A 185 12.11 0.98 -32.84
CA ASP A 185 11.45 -0.01 -32.01
C ASP A 185 12.33 -0.43 -30.82
N PHE A 186 11.74 -1.18 -29.89
CA PHE A 186 12.45 -1.66 -28.71
C PHE A 186 13.63 -2.59 -29.05
N ALA A 187 13.53 -3.41 -30.09
CA ALA A 187 14.58 -4.34 -30.48
C ALA A 187 15.84 -3.60 -30.96
N ASP A 188 15.66 -2.55 -31.75
CA ASP A 188 16.73 -1.67 -32.23
C ASP A 188 17.43 -0.94 -31.08
N LYS A 189 16.64 -0.42 -30.13
CA LYS A 189 17.15 0.24 -28.92
C LYS A 189 17.97 -0.71 -28.06
N TYR A 190 17.48 -1.94 -27.85
CA TYR A 190 18.21 -2.95 -27.09
C TYR A 190 19.52 -3.32 -27.81
N LYS A 191 19.51 -3.55 -29.13
CA LYS A 191 20.74 -3.82 -29.90
C LYS A 191 21.76 -2.68 -29.76
N ALA A 192 21.31 -1.43 -29.75
CA ALA A 192 22.19 -0.28 -29.52
C ALA A 192 22.79 -0.32 -28.10
N LEU A 193 22.02 -0.68 -27.08
CA LEU A 193 22.55 -0.89 -25.73
C LEU A 193 23.63 -1.97 -25.71
N LEU A 194 23.41 -3.12 -26.36
CA LEU A 194 24.42 -4.19 -26.40
C LEU A 194 25.72 -3.72 -27.06
N ARG A 195 25.65 -2.92 -28.12
CA ARG A 195 26.84 -2.33 -28.76
C ARG A 195 27.60 -1.39 -27.83
N ILE A 196 26.89 -0.57 -27.04
CA ILE A 196 27.53 0.27 -26.02
C ILE A 196 28.27 -0.59 -25.00
N LEU A 197 27.64 -1.66 -24.52
CA LEU A 197 28.23 -2.57 -23.54
C LEU A 197 29.48 -3.26 -24.11
N GLU A 198 29.42 -3.75 -25.34
CA GLU A 198 30.58 -4.34 -26.03
C GLU A 198 31.73 -3.32 -26.18
N ASN A 199 31.42 -2.07 -26.57
CA ASN A 199 32.41 -1.01 -26.68
C ASN A 199 33.06 -0.64 -25.33
N LYS A 200 32.38 -0.90 -24.22
CA LYS A 200 32.89 -0.73 -22.86
C LYS A 200 33.59 -1.98 -22.30
N GLY A 201 33.84 -2.98 -23.15
CA GLY A 201 34.54 -4.20 -22.76
C GLY A 201 33.67 -5.24 -22.05
N VAL A 202 32.36 -5.04 -21.98
CA VAL A 202 31.43 -6.06 -21.45
C VAL A 202 31.26 -7.16 -22.48
N LYS A 203 31.55 -8.40 -22.08
CA LYS A 203 31.41 -9.56 -22.97
C LYS A 203 29.93 -9.93 -23.14
N VAL A 204 29.38 -9.63 -24.32
CA VAL A 204 28.02 -10.03 -24.70
C VAL A 204 28.05 -11.40 -25.38
N SER A 205 27.42 -12.39 -24.73
CA SER A 205 27.25 -13.75 -25.23
C SER A 205 26.34 -13.82 -26.46
N LYS A 206 26.42 -14.94 -27.20
CA LYS A 206 25.54 -15.17 -28.36
C LYS A 206 24.06 -15.16 -27.96
N LEU A 207 23.74 -15.74 -26.79
CA LEU A 207 22.38 -15.75 -26.25
C LEU A 207 21.86 -14.33 -26.01
N GLU A 208 22.68 -13.45 -25.43
CA GLU A 208 22.31 -12.05 -25.18
C GLU A 208 22.04 -11.26 -26.47
N LYS A 209 22.69 -11.62 -27.58
CA LYS A 209 22.41 -11.00 -28.89
C LYS A 209 21.07 -11.42 -29.48
N GLU A 210 20.52 -12.55 -29.07
CA GLU A 210 19.22 -13.07 -29.54
C GLU A 210 18.03 -12.52 -28.70
N LEU A 211 18.31 -12.16 -27.44
CA LEU A 211 17.32 -11.61 -26.50
C LEU A 211 16.50 -10.43 -27.02
N PRO A 212 17.04 -9.43 -27.77
CA PRO A 212 16.25 -8.31 -28.27
C PRO A 212 15.00 -8.75 -29.05
N SER A 213 15.15 -9.78 -29.89
CA SER A 213 14.04 -10.26 -30.72
C SER A 213 13.02 -11.07 -29.91
N ALA A 214 13.49 -11.88 -28.97
CA ALA A 214 12.65 -12.64 -28.06
C ALA A 214 11.84 -11.71 -27.15
N PHE A 215 12.49 -10.72 -26.53
CA PHE A 215 11.83 -9.75 -25.66
C PHE A 215 10.89 -8.81 -26.40
N TRP A 216 11.20 -8.44 -27.64
CA TRP A 216 10.27 -7.66 -28.47
C TRP A 216 8.98 -8.44 -28.74
N LYS A 217 9.08 -9.73 -29.12
CA LYS A 217 7.91 -10.59 -29.32
C LYS A 217 7.10 -10.73 -28.05
N LEU A 218 7.77 -11.06 -26.94
CA LEU A 218 7.13 -11.27 -25.65
C LEU A 218 6.46 -9.99 -25.13
N ARG A 219 7.10 -8.83 -25.29
CA ARG A 219 6.51 -7.53 -24.98
C ARG A 219 5.25 -7.27 -25.80
N ASN A 220 5.28 -7.50 -27.10
CA ASN A 220 4.09 -7.30 -27.92
C ASN A 220 2.94 -8.21 -27.49
N GLN A 221 3.23 -9.46 -27.15
CA GLN A 221 2.22 -10.38 -26.64
C GLN A 221 1.66 -9.92 -25.29
N VAL A 222 2.51 -9.60 -24.31
CA VAL A 222 2.09 -9.21 -22.96
C VAL A 222 1.38 -7.86 -22.96
N VAL A 223 1.98 -6.83 -23.55
CA VAL A 223 1.50 -5.44 -23.45
C VAL A 223 0.31 -5.18 -24.37
N HIS A 224 0.34 -5.70 -25.60
CA HIS A 224 -0.67 -5.35 -26.61
C HIS A 224 -1.73 -6.42 -26.80
N ALA A 225 -1.38 -7.70 -26.65
CA ALA A 225 -2.34 -8.80 -26.80
C ALA A 225 -2.94 -9.29 -25.47
N GLY A 226 -2.49 -8.77 -24.32
CA GLY A 226 -2.95 -9.22 -23.00
C GLY A 226 -2.56 -10.67 -22.70
N TYR A 227 -1.47 -11.17 -23.27
CA TYR A 227 -1.02 -12.54 -23.06
C TYR A 227 -0.52 -12.75 -21.62
N ASN A 228 -1.04 -13.78 -20.95
CA ASN A 228 -0.57 -14.21 -19.63
C ASN A 228 0.65 -15.13 -19.78
N PRO A 229 1.86 -14.72 -19.37
CA PRO A 229 3.05 -15.56 -19.48
C PRO A 229 2.94 -16.84 -18.66
N THR A 230 3.63 -17.88 -19.12
CA THR A 230 3.86 -19.08 -18.30
C THR A 230 4.82 -18.75 -17.14
N PRO A 231 4.86 -19.59 -16.08
CA PRO A 231 5.85 -19.43 -15.01
C PRO A 231 7.29 -19.35 -15.51
N GLU A 232 7.66 -20.16 -16.50
CA GLU A 232 9.00 -20.22 -17.09
C GLU A 232 9.32 -18.95 -17.89
N GLU A 233 8.34 -18.45 -18.66
CA GLU A 233 8.47 -17.17 -19.38
C GLU A 233 8.61 -16.00 -18.40
N LEU A 234 7.84 -16.00 -17.30
CA LEU A 234 7.94 -14.97 -16.28
C LEU A 234 9.31 -14.99 -15.59
N ASP A 235 9.82 -16.17 -15.22
CA ASP A 235 11.15 -16.32 -14.63
C ASP A 235 12.24 -15.79 -15.58
N LEU A 236 12.13 -16.13 -16.87
CA LEU A 236 13.03 -15.63 -17.91
C LEU A 236 12.96 -14.10 -18.01
N ILE A 237 11.75 -13.51 -18.04
CA ILE A 237 11.57 -12.05 -18.05
C ILE A 237 12.28 -11.43 -16.85
N THR A 238 11.93 -11.85 -15.64
CA THR A 238 12.42 -11.20 -14.43
C THR A 238 13.93 -11.33 -14.27
N THR A 239 14.50 -12.49 -14.59
CA THR A 239 15.94 -12.77 -14.53
C THR A 239 16.72 -11.87 -15.47
N TRP A 240 16.32 -11.81 -16.74
CA TRP A 240 17.05 -11.03 -17.74
C TRP A 240 16.85 -9.53 -17.60
N VAL A 241 15.66 -9.08 -17.22
CA VAL A 241 15.44 -7.66 -16.91
C VAL A 241 16.39 -7.25 -15.78
N LYS A 242 16.40 -7.97 -14.65
CA LYS A 242 17.32 -7.69 -13.51
C LYS A 242 18.78 -7.63 -13.95
N LYS A 243 19.20 -8.55 -14.81
CA LYS A 243 20.56 -8.56 -15.38
C LYS A 243 20.84 -7.30 -16.21
N ILE A 244 19.91 -6.87 -17.06
CA ILE A 244 20.04 -5.64 -17.83
C ILE A 244 20.05 -4.39 -16.95
N ILE A 245 19.22 -4.35 -15.90
CA ILE A 245 19.26 -3.26 -14.91
C ILE A 245 20.67 -3.12 -14.36
N LYS A 246 21.28 -4.23 -13.93
CA LYS A 246 22.64 -4.25 -13.39
C LYS A 246 23.65 -3.72 -14.41
N LEU A 247 23.62 -4.21 -15.65
CA LEU A 247 24.54 -3.80 -16.71
C LEU A 247 24.36 -2.34 -17.17
N ALA A 248 23.15 -1.78 -17.04
CA ALA A 248 22.85 -0.42 -17.50
C ALA A 248 23.15 0.66 -16.45
N ILE A 249 23.16 0.31 -15.15
CA ILE A 249 23.45 1.25 -14.07
C ILE A 249 24.96 1.50 -13.96
N ASP A 250 25.79 0.49 -14.21
CA ASP A 250 27.25 0.58 -14.31
C ASP A 250 27.70 1.37 -15.57
#